data_AF-A0A956D912-F1
#
_entry.id   AF-A0A956D912-F1
#
_cell.length_a   1.000
_cell.length_b   1.000
_cell.length_c   1.000
_cell.angle_alpha   90.00
_cell.angle_beta   90.00
_cell.angle_gamma   90.00
#
_symmetry.space_group_name_H-M   'P 1'
#
loop_
_entity.id
_entity.type
_entity.pdbx_description
1 polymer ?
#
loop_
_entity_poly.entity_id
_entity_poly.type
_entity_poly.pdbx_seq_one_letter_code
_entity_poly.pdbx_strand_id
1 'polypeptide(L)'
;AKVRQLVAELGPSDRMLVAQLDDTATPVTPLSDEPRVIEDGLERLEPTHVAANLRAGLRLALDVLRGQPQPEVVVLSDGGFDATRFSPETFAASLRERGVRLSWVKLGESGDNVALSAFAVRRYPLDKSQNEVLVELYNPSEADAAVELELLGDGRPVDVQRLTVHAGERLRRFFQNVSGVDRTMEARVRRVDGGRDVLPADDAAFARVPERRRARVCVVSDANLYLQAALLLDEYLDVTENTTAQGLCEGPYDVFILDAWAPPSTPPAPTLYLAPPPREGGVLPMEVVGTIERPYFDTQDRRHPLLQFTAMRDVNVAEAMLVRPEPGDRIVASDSRGPLIVSGSRNNQPFVAVTFDVRASDLPMRVAWPLLLLNTIDVFVQERAGYVSSYATGDTWRIPVPAELTSATVVDPQGTERVVSVESGRAVYAGRLAGFYEMRLGDTTETFAANLGA
;
A
#
# COMPACT_ATOMS: atom_id res chain seq x y z
N ALA A 1 25.78 -23.45 13.49
CA ALA A 1 26.75 -24.58 13.45
C ALA A 1 27.99 -24.24 12.62
N LYS A 2 27.85 -23.89 11.34
CA LYS A 2 29.00 -23.64 10.46
C LYS A 2 29.95 -22.53 10.93
N VAL A 3 29.43 -21.43 11.47
CA VAL A 3 30.29 -20.37 12.05
C VAL A 3 31.09 -20.88 13.24
N ARG A 4 30.51 -21.70 14.12
CA ARG A 4 31.24 -22.31 15.25
C ARG A 4 32.38 -23.21 14.79
N GLN A 5 32.22 -23.89 13.65
CA GLN A 5 33.31 -24.65 13.04
C GLN A 5 34.45 -23.72 12.60
N LEU A 6 34.13 -22.61 11.93
CA LEU A 6 35.15 -21.62 11.52
C LEU A 6 35.87 -21.00 12.72
N VAL A 7 35.14 -20.73 13.82
CA VAL A 7 35.73 -20.24 15.07
C VAL A 7 36.70 -21.25 15.67
N ALA A 8 36.38 -22.55 15.64
CA ALA A 8 37.26 -23.61 16.13
C ALA A 8 38.52 -23.82 15.26
N GLU A 9 38.48 -23.37 14.00
CA GLU A 9 39.59 -23.45 13.04
C GLU A 9 40.52 -22.23 13.09
N LEU A 10 40.22 -21.20 13.91
CA LEU A 10 41.06 -20.01 14.06
C LEU A 10 42.43 -20.35 14.65
N GLY A 11 43.49 -19.89 13.98
CA GLY A 11 44.86 -19.96 14.48
C GLY A 11 45.13 -18.93 15.60
N PRO A 12 46.27 -19.05 16.31
CA PRO A 12 46.60 -18.17 17.45
C PRO A 12 46.74 -16.67 17.13
N SER A 13 46.88 -16.31 15.85
CA SER A 13 47.00 -14.92 15.37
C SER A 13 45.77 -14.44 14.60
N ASP A 14 44.78 -15.31 14.41
CA ASP A 14 43.63 -15.01 13.57
C ASP A 14 42.57 -14.28 14.39
N ARG A 15 41.89 -13.34 13.75
CA ARG A 15 40.81 -12.58 14.36
C ARG A 15 39.59 -12.61 13.45
N MET A 16 38.42 -12.73 14.05
CA MET A 16 37.15 -12.79 13.35
C MET A 16 36.20 -11.71 13.86
N LEU A 17 35.47 -11.11 12.92
CA LEU A 17 34.30 -10.29 13.19
C LEU A 17 33.12 -10.96 12.52
N VAL A 18 32.02 -11.12 13.25
CA VAL A 18 30.75 -11.59 12.70
C VAL A 18 29.83 -10.39 12.52
N ALA A 19 29.25 -10.28 11.34
CA ALA A 19 28.25 -9.27 11.02
C ALA A 19 27.00 -9.94 10.46
N GLN A 20 25.83 -9.48 10.93
CA GLN A 20 24.56 -9.81 10.30
C GLN A 20 24.39 -8.95 9.05
N LEU A 21 24.00 -9.60 7.95
CA LEU A 21 23.72 -8.93 6.69
C LEU A 21 22.22 -9.04 6.40
N ASP A 22 21.54 -7.92 6.52
CA ASP A 22 20.13 -7.72 6.21
C ASP A 22 20.03 -6.56 5.20
N ASP A 23 19.08 -5.63 5.34
CA ASP A 23 19.07 -4.39 4.54
C ASP A 23 20.32 -3.50 4.81
N THR A 24 20.97 -3.75 5.95
CA THR A 24 22.22 -3.15 6.44
C THR A 24 23.29 -4.22 6.71
N ALA A 25 24.46 -3.79 7.18
CA ALA A 25 25.52 -4.69 7.66
C ALA A 25 25.88 -4.31 9.10
N THR A 26 25.43 -5.11 10.06
CA THR A 26 25.55 -4.83 11.49
C THR A 26 26.55 -5.79 12.14
N PRO A 27 27.71 -5.32 12.63
CA PRO A 27 28.61 -6.12 13.44
C PRO A 27 27.91 -6.60 14.72
N VAL A 28 27.88 -7.91 14.95
CA VAL A 28 27.37 -8.51 16.20
C VAL A 28 28.49 -8.83 17.18
N THR A 29 29.74 -8.80 16.70
CA THR A 29 30.97 -8.92 17.50
C THR A 29 31.95 -7.82 17.13
N PRO A 30 32.89 -7.45 18.02
CA PRO A 30 34.13 -6.80 17.59
C PRO A 30 35.00 -7.78 16.80
N LEU A 31 36.09 -7.25 16.20
CA LEU A 31 37.15 -8.08 15.64
C LEU A 31 37.97 -8.70 16.79
N SER A 32 37.81 -10.00 17.03
CA SER A 32 38.35 -10.69 18.20
C SER A 32 38.97 -12.04 17.84
N ASP A 33 39.98 -12.44 18.60
CA ASP A 33 40.59 -13.78 18.64
C ASP A 33 40.01 -14.67 19.75
N GLU A 34 39.11 -14.15 20.60
CA GLU A 34 38.50 -14.89 21.70
C GLU A 34 37.23 -15.62 21.24
N PRO A 35 37.20 -16.97 21.22
CA PRO A 35 36.04 -17.73 20.76
C PRO A 35 34.75 -17.39 21.49
N ARG A 36 34.82 -17.15 22.80
CA ARG A 36 33.65 -16.81 23.63
C ARG A 36 32.99 -15.50 23.21
N VAL A 37 33.78 -14.48 22.88
CA VAL A 37 33.25 -13.19 22.41
C VAL A 37 32.48 -13.37 21.09
N ILE A 38 32.98 -14.26 20.23
CA ILE A 38 32.32 -14.55 18.96
C ILE A 38 31.05 -15.38 19.18
N GLU A 39 31.10 -16.40 20.02
CA GLU A 39 29.97 -17.26 20.37
C GLU A 39 28.82 -16.46 21.00
N ASP A 40 29.11 -15.57 21.95
CA ASP A 40 28.12 -14.68 22.57
C ASP A 40 27.44 -13.76 21.55
N GLY A 41 28.17 -13.31 20.52
CA GLY A 41 27.60 -12.52 19.44
C GLY A 41 26.69 -13.33 18.52
N LEU A 42 27.00 -14.61 18.30
CA LEU A 42 26.16 -15.52 17.51
C LEU A 42 24.81 -15.80 18.17
N GLU A 43 24.73 -15.77 19.50
CA GLU A 43 23.49 -15.97 20.24
C GLU A 43 22.50 -14.80 20.08
N ARG A 44 22.98 -13.64 19.60
CA ARG A 44 22.15 -12.44 19.34
C ARG A 44 21.61 -12.37 17.92
N LEU A 45 21.95 -13.33 17.06
CA LEU A 45 21.48 -13.34 15.67
C LEU A 45 20.01 -13.79 15.62
N GLU A 46 19.17 -12.92 15.09
CA GLU A 46 17.75 -13.20 14.84
C GLU A 46 17.44 -13.06 13.35
N PRO A 47 16.65 -13.97 12.75
CA PRO A 47 16.21 -13.81 11.37
C PRO A 47 15.43 -12.51 11.18
N THR A 48 15.72 -11.81 10.09
CA THR A 48 14.95 -10.66 9.63
C THR A 48 14.23 -11.01 8.33
N HIS A 49 13.13 -10.34 8.06
CA HIS A 49 12.30 -10.53 6.87
C HIS A 49 12.63 -9.47 5.81
N VAL A 50 13.91 -9.21 5.56
CA VAL A 50 14.37 -8.22 4.58
C VAL A 50 15.45 -8.80 3.69
N ALA A 51 15.50 -8.34 2.44
CA ALA A 51 16.52 -8.77 1.50
C ALA A 51 17.93 -8.30 1.91
N ALA A 52 18.91 -9.19 1.76
CA ALA A 52 20.30 -8.91 2.08
C ALA A 52 20.93 -7.87 1.14
N ASN A 53 21.65 -6.90 1.71
CA ASN A 53 22.32 -5.82 0.99
C ASN A 53 23.83 -6.03 0.89
N LEU A 54 24.26 -6.79 -0.12
CA LEU A 54 25.68 -7.08 -0.36
C LEU A 54 26.56 -5.82 -0.46
N ARG A 55 26.02 -4.68 -0.89
CA ARG A 55 26.77 -3.41 -0.96
C ARG A 55 27.13 -2.89 0.44
N ALA A 56 26.20 -2.96 1.39
CA ALA A 56 26.46 -2.59 2.78
C ALA A 56 27.53 -3.51 3.40
N GLY A 57 27.40 -4.82 3.17
CA GLY A 57 28.38 -5.82 3.61
C GLY A 57 29.78 -5.58 3.03
N LEU A 58 29.87 -5.23 1.75
CA LEU A 58 31.14 -4.93 1.08
C LEU A 58 31.85 -3.74 1.72
N ARG A 59 31.11 -2.66 1.99
CA ARG A 59 31.65 -1.46 2.63
C ARG A 59 32.21 -1.79 4.02
N LEU A 60 31.43 -2.49 4.84
CA LEU A 60 31.86 -2.91 6.17
C LEU A 60 33.12 -3.78 6.10
N ALA A 61 33.13 -4.79 5.23
CA ALA A 61 34.26 -5.70 5.06
C ALA A 61 35.55 -4.96 4.66
N LEU A 62 35.47 -4.06 3.66
CA LEU A 62 36.63 -3.30 3.19
C LEU A 62 37.18 -2.31 4.22
N ASP A 63 36.33 -1.81 5.12
CA ASP A 63 36.74 -0.91 6.20
C ASP A 63 37.39 -1.67 7.35
N VAL A 64 36.80 -2.79 7.79
CA VAL A 64 37.33 -3.63 8.87
C VAL A 64 38.66 -4.30 8.48
N LEU A 65 38.75 -4.80 7.24
CA LEU A 65 39.92 -5.54 6.76
C LEU A 65 41.07 -4.66 6.26
N ARG A 66 40.90 -3.33 6.31
CA ARG A 66 41.91 -2.39 5.85
C ARG A 66 43.21 -2.53 6.66
N GLY A 67 44.31 -2.86 5.98
CA GLY A 67 45.61 -3.02 6.63
C GLY A 67 45.79 -4.31 7.44
N GLN A 68 44.83 -5.23 7.41
CA GLN A 68 44.95 -6.53 8.05
C GLN A 68 45.80 -7.49 7.20
N PRO A 69 46.63 -8.35 7.82
CA PRO A 69 47.36 -9.39 7.10
C PRO A 69 46.40 -10.50 6.63
N GLN A 70 46.57 -10.97 5.39
CA GLN A 70 45.79 -12.07 4.79
C GLN A 70 44.25 -11.92 4.95
N PRO A 71 43.67 -10.78 4.54
CA PRO A 71 42.26 -10.51 4.79
C PRO A 71 41.35 -11.47 4.02
N GLU A 72 40.30 -11.95 4.70
CA GLU A 72 39.31 -12.87 4.14
C GLU A 72 37.89 -12.48 4.56
N VAL A 73 36.96 -12.61 3.61
CA VAL A 73 35.52 -12.48 3.81
C VAL A 73 34.88 -13.84 3.58
N VAL A 74 34.16 -14.34 4.58
CA VAL A 74 33.35 -15.56 4.46
C VAL A 74 31.88 -15.15 4.41
N VAL A 75 31.21 -15.38 3.27
CA VAL A 75 29.78 -15.13 3.10
C VAL A 75 29.01 -16.42 3.37
N LEU A 76 28.14 -16.42 4.37
CA LEU A 76 27.23 -17.51 4.68
C LEU A 76 25.81 -17.11 4.25
N SER A 77 25.26 -17.77 3.23
CA SER A 77 23.95 -17.43 2.66
C SER A 77 23.38 -18.58 1.82
N ASP A 78 22.06 -18.60 1.62
CA ASP A 78 21.36 -19.47 0.68
C ASP A 78 21.61 -19.15 -0.80
N GLY A 79 22.14 -17.96 -1.08
CA GLY A 79 22.41 -17.47 -2.44
C GLY A 79 21.25 -16.70 -3.07
N GLY A 80 20.16 -16.46 -2.34
CA GLY A 80 18.97 -15.74 -2.81
C GLY A 80 19.16 -14.23 -2.93
N PHE A 81 20.15 -13.77 -3.69
CA PHE A 81 20.44 -12.35 -3.84
C PHE A 81 19.71 -11.72 -5.03
N ASP A 82 19.13 -10.55 -4.79
CA ASP A 82 18.62 -9.70 -5.85
C ASP A 82 19.78 -9.02 -6.61
N ALA A 83 20.10 -9.57 -7.79
CA ALA A 83 21.15 -9.07 -8.66
C ALA A 83 20.89 -7.64 -9.19
N THR A 84 19.63 -7.15 -9.14
CA THR A 84 19.30 -5.78 -9.56
C THR A 84 19.78 -4.73 -8.54
N ARG A 85 19.85 -5.08 -7.24
CA ARG A 85 20.35 -4.21 -6.18
C ARG A 85 21.88 -4.17 -6.15
N PHE A 86 22.50 -5.36 -6.18
CA PHE A 86 23.95 -5.51 -6.20
C PHE A 86 24.36 -6.92 -6.63
N SER A 87 25.17 -7.03 -7.69
CA SER A 87 25.58 -8.33 -8.23
C SER A 87 26.68 -9.00 -7.38
N PRO A 88 26.55 -10.30 -7.08
CA PRO A 88 27.60 -11.09 -6.43
C PRO A 88 28.95 -11.04 -7.16
N GLU A 89 28.93 -10.90 -8.49
CA GLU A 89 30.13 -10.78 -9.32
C GLU A 89 30.89 -9.48 -9.02
N THR A 90 30.17 -8.37 -8.89
CA THR A 90 30.76 -7.07 -8.52
C THR A 90 31.30 -7.11 -7.10
N PHE A 91 30.57 -7.73 -6.16
CA PHE A 91 31.04 -7.96 -4.80
C PHE A 91 32.39 -8.69 -4.79
N ALA A 92 32.48 -9.81 -5.51
CA ALA A 92 33.68 -10.61 -5.60
C ALA A 92 34.84 -9.87 -6.30
N ALA A 93 34.56 -9.13 -7.38
CA ALA A 93 35.57 -8.34 -8.08
C ALA A 93 36.18 -7.25 -7.17
N SER A 94 35.34 -6.50 -6.45
CA SER A 94 35.79 -5.43 -5.54
C SER A 94 36.67 -5.95 -4.40
N LEU A 95 36.39 -7.14 -3.84
CA LEU A 95 37.25 -7.76 -2.83
C LEU A 95 38.60 -8.19 -3.43
N ARG A 96 38.60 -8.82 -4.61
CA ARG A 96 39.84 -9.25 -5.29
C ARG A 96 40.77 -8.09 -5.63
N GLU A 97 40.23 -6.98 -6.14
CA GLU A 97 40.99 -5.75 -6.43
C GLU A 97 41.74 -5.21 -5.20
N ARG A 98 41.21 -5.49 -4.00
CA ARG A 98 41.78 -5.06 -2.72
C ARG A 98 42.62 -6.15 -2.04
N GLY A 99 42.87 -7.26 -2.73
CA GLY A 99 43.64 -8.39 -2.20
C GLY A 99 42.94 -9.17 -1.09
N VAL A 100 41.61 -9.05 -0.98
CA VAL A 100 40.80 -9.74 0.03
C VAL A 100 40.30 -11.07 -0.54
N ARG A 101 40.58 -12.17 0.18
CA ARG A 101 40.05 -13.51 -0.18
C ARG A 101 38.54 -13.54 0.08
N LEU A 102 37.82 -14.27 -0.76
CA LEU A 102 36.38 -14.47 -0.64
C LEU A 102 36.07 -15.96 -0.62
N SER A 103 35.38 -16.39 0.43
CA SER A 103 34.87 -17.75 0.61
C SER A 103 33.35 -17.70 0.69
N TRP A 104 32.65 -18.46 -0.16
CA TRP A 104 31.19 -18.56 -0.13
C TRP A 104 30.77 -19.90 0.46
N VAL A 105 29.91 -19.85 1.47
CA VAL A 105 29.37 -21.04 2.12
C VAL A 105 27.87 -21.03 1.93
N LYS A 106 27.39 -21.86 1.01
CA LYS A 106 25.96 -22.03 0.78
C LYS A 106 25.31 -22.66 2.01
N LEU A 107 24.26 -22.03 2.52
CA LEU A 107 23.41 -22.53 3.61
C LEU A 107 22.01 -22.84 3.08
N GLY A 108 21.23 -23.62 3.82
CA GLY A 108 19.87 -23.97 3.46
C GLY A 108 19.76 -25.10 2.43
N GLU A 109 18.52 -25.41 2.08
CA GLU A 109 18.14 -26.47 1.17
C GLU A 109 17.22 -25.87 0.10
N SER A 110 17.29 -26.37 -1.13
CA SER A 110 16.25 -26.12 -2.12
C SER A 110 15.11 -27.09 -1.92
N GLY A 111 13.87 -26.62 -1.96
CA GLY A 111 12.69 -27.47 -1.90
C GLY A 111 11.47 -26.75 -2.45
N ASP A 112 10.33 -27.41 -2.32
CA ASP A 112 9.06 -26.84 -2.76
C ASP A 112 8.63 -25.69 -1.86
N ASN A 113 8.10 -24.63 -2.47
CA ASN A 113 7.57 -23.45 -1.78
C ASN A 113 6.25 -23.05 -2.45
N VAL A 114 5.29 -22.53 -1.69
CA VAL A 114 4.17 -21.75 -2.23
C VAL A 114 4.01 -20.46 -1.44
N ALA A 115 4.48 -19.37 -2.03
CA ALA A 115 4.52 -18.07 -1.37
C ALA A 115 3.19 -17.32 -1.48
N LEU A 116 2.80 -16.58 -0.43
CA LEU A 116 1.82 -15.50 -0.53
C LEU A 116 2.50 -14.26 -1.13
N SER A 117 2.36 -14.06 -2.44
CA SER A 117 3.07 -13.01 -3.18
C SER A 117 2.33 -11.69 -3.28
N ALA A 118 1.02 -11.65 -3.00
CA ALA A 118 0.27 -10.41 -2.85
C ALA A 118 -0.94 -10.60 -1.93
N PHE A 119 -1.22 -9.59 -1.10
CA PHE A 119 -2.37 -9.58 -0.21
C PHE A 119 -2.89 -8.16 -0.02
N ALA A 120 -4.17 -7.94 -0.30
CA ALA A 120 -4.79 -6.63 -0.16
C ALA A 120 -6.25 -6.77 0.25
N VAL A 121 -6.73 -5.81 1.04
CA VAL A 121 -8.12 -5.74 1.48
C VAL A 121 -8.66 -4.36 1.17
N ARG A 122 -9.93 -4.30 0.78
CA ARG A 122 -10.68 -3.06 0.70
C ARG A 122 -12.11 -3.29 1.17
N ARG A 123 -12.78 -2.23 1.63
CA ARG A 123 -14.23 -2.28 1.87
C ARG A 123 -14.97 -2.27 0.54
N TYR A 124 -16.11 -2.95 0.50
CA TYR A 124 -16.97 -2.92 -0.67
C TYR A 124 -17.70 -1.56 -0.74
N PRO A 125 -17.68 -0.87 -1.90
CA PRO A 125 -18.23 0.49 -2.00
C PRO A 125 -19.71 0.64 -1.64
N LEU A 126 -20.53 -0.33 -2.04
CA LEU A 126 -21.99 -0.29 -1.81
C LEU A 126 -22.40 -0.82 -0.44
N ASP A 127 -21.53 -1.58 0.24
CA ASP A 127 -21.77 -2.11 1.57
C ASP A 127 -20.45 -2.17 2.34
N LYS A 128 -20.16 -1.10 3.08
CA LYS A 128 -18.91 -0.99 3.84
C LYS A 128 -18.86 -1.94 5.04
N SER A 129 -19.91 -2.71 5.32
CA SER A 129 -19.84 -3.84 6.27
C SER A 129 -19.13 -5.07 5.68
N GLN A 130 -18.97 -5.10 4.35
CA GLN A 130 -18.32 -6.15 3.60
C GLN A 130 -16.93 -5.72 3.14
N ASN A 131 -16.04 -6.71 3.04
CA ASN A 131 -14.70 -6.54 2.48
C ASN A 131 -14.53 -7.38 1.21
N GLU A 132 -13.68 -6.90 0.32
CA GLU A 132 -13.12 -7.67 -0.78
C GLU A 132 -11.63 -7.90 -0.49
N VAL A 133 -11.22 -9.18 -0.55
CA VAL A 133 -9.86 -9.60 -0.27
C VAL A 133 -9.24 -10.17 -1.53
N LEU A 134 -8.07 -9.65 -1.90
CA LEU A 134 -7.20 -10.20 -2.94
C LEU A 134 -6.10 -11.03 -2.28
N VAL A 135 -5.93 -12.26 -2.76
CA VAL A 135 -4.80 -13.13 -2.46
C VAL A 135 -4.14 -13.55 -3.76
N GLU A 136 -2.81 -13.47 -3.84
CA GLU A 136 -2.01 -14.10 -4.88
C GLU A 136 -1.05 -15.11 -4.25
N LEU A 137 -1.13 -16.35 -4.72
CA LEU A 137 -0.19 -17.41 -4.40
C LEU A 137 0.79 -17.58 -5.56
N TYR A 138 2.06 -17.82 -5.26
CA TYR A 138 3.08 -18.09 -6.26
C TYR A 138 3.79 -19.41 -5.95
N ASN A 139 3.74 -20.35 -6.89
CA ASN A 139 4.48 -21.60 -6.83
C ASN A 139 5.71 -21.52 -7.76
N PRO A 140 6.92 -21.26 -7.23
CA PRO A 140 8.15 -21.26 -8.04
C PRO A 140 8.65 -22.67 -8.42
N SER A 141 8.06 -23.75 -7.89
CA SER A 141 8.49 -25.12 -8.15
C SER A 141 8.12 -25.59 -9.56
N GLU A 142 8.78 -26.67 -9.99
CA GLU A 142 8.49 -27.40 -11.23
C GLU A 142 7.32 -28.38 -11.09
N ALA A 143 6.75 -28.53 -9.89
CA ALA A 143 5.66 -29.44 -9.58
C ALA A 143 4.42 -28.68 -9.04
N ASP A 144 3.24 -29.21 -9.35
CA ASP A 144 1.98 -28.70 -8.81
C ASP A 144 1.91 -28.91 -7.29
N ALA A 145 1.36 -27.93 -6.58
CA ALA A 145 1.21 -27.97 -5.13
C ALA A 145 -0.26 -27.89 -4.73
N ALA A 146 -0.67 -28.76 -3.80
CA ALA A 146 -1.97 -28.66 -3.13
C ALA A 146 -1.78 -27.95 -1.79
N VAL A 147 -2.48 -26.82 -1.61
CA VAL A 147 -2.37 -25.97 -0.42
C VAL A 147 -3.74 -25.69 0.20
N GLU A 148 -3.75 -25.46 1.50
CA GLU A 148 -4.87 -24.94 2.25
C GLU A 148 -4.59 -23.47 2.57
N LEU A 149 -5.45 -22.59 2.06
CA LEU A 149 -5.44 -21.15 2.31
C LEU A 149 -6.47 -20.84 3.40
N GLU A 150 -6.00 -20.35 4.54
CA GLU A 150 -6.81 -19.88 5.66
C GLU A 150 -6.80 -18.35 5.68
N LEU A 151 -7.99 -17.74 5.65
CA LEU A 151 -8.18 -16.30 5.87
C LEU A 151 -8.64 -16.08 7.31
N LEU A 152 -7.94 -15.23 8.05
CA LEU A 152 -8.30 -14.82 9.39
C LEU A 152 -8.65 -13.33 9.41
N GLY A 153 -9.80 -13.00 9.98
CA GLY A 153 -10.24 -11.63 10.24
C GLY A 153 -10.25 -11.37 11.73
N ASP A 154 -9.59 -10.30 12.18
CA ASP A 154 -9.47 -9.93 13.59
C ASP A 154 -9.04 -11.13 14.48
N GLY A 155 -8.14 -11.97 13.94
CA GLY A 155 -7.59 -13.16 14.60
C GLY A 155 -8.48 -14.42 14.59
N ARG A 156 -9.63 -14.41 13.90
CA ARG A 156 -10.54 -15.56 13.80
C ARG A 156 -10.64 -16.06 12.36
N PRO A 157 -10.74 -17.38 12.12
CA PRO A 157 -10.95 -17.91 10.77
C PRO A 157 -12.25 -17.38 10.16
N VAL A 158 -12.16 -16.87 8.93
CA VAL A 158 -13.27 -16.35 8.13
C VAL A 158 -13.57 -17.26 6.95
N ASP A 159 -12.53 -17.74 6.28
CA ASP A 159 -12.65 -18.72 5.19
C ASP A 159 -11.46 -19.67 5.19
N VAL A 160 -11.67 -20.90 4.70
CA VAL A 160 -10.63 -21.91 4.50
C VAL A 160 -10.88 -22.62 3.18
N GLN A 161 -9.94 -22.52 2.25
CA GLN A 161 -10.06 -23.13 0.92
C GLN A 161 -8.87 -24.02 0.61
N ARG A 162 -9.15 -25.17 -0.01
CA ARG A 162 -8.12 -26.01 -0.62
C ARG A 162 -7.96 -25.65 -2.08
N LEU A 163 -6.73 -25.35 -2.47
CA LEU A 163 -6.37 -24.87 -3.80
C LEU A 163 -5.25 -25.75 -4.36
N THR A 164 -5.24 -25.90 -5.68
CA THR A 164 -4.10 -26.40 -6.42
C THR A 164 -3.44 -25.20 -7.10
N VAL A 165 -2.14 -25.01 -6.86
CA VAL A 165 -1.31 -24.00 -7.52
C VAL A 165 -0.33 -24.74 -8.43
N HIS A 166 -0.48 -24.57 -9.74
CA HIS A 166 0.33 -25.29 -10.71
C HIS A 166 1.80 -24.83 -10.69
N ALA A 167 2.68 -25.65 -11.23
CA ALA A 167 4.10 -25.32 -11.37
C ALA A 167 4.31 -23.97 -12.08
N GLY A 168 5.09 -23.07 -11.48
CA GLY A 168 5.35 -21.72 -12.00
C GLY A 168 4.14 -20.76 -11.97
N GLU A 169 2.99 -21.17 -11.43
CA GLU A 169 1.75 -20.39 -11.48
C GLU A 169 1.73 -19.25 -10.45
N ARG A 170 1.17 -18.10 -10.87
CA ARG A 170 0.69 -17.05 -9.97
C ARG A 170 -0.83 -17.10 -9.90
N LEU A 171 -1.37 -17.78 -8.90
CA LEU A 171 -2.79 -18.01 -8.73
C LEU A 171 -3.44 -16.84 -7.97
N ARG A 172 -4.32 -16.10 -8.64
CA ARG A 172 -5.09 -15.01 -8.01
C ARG A 172 -6.46 -15.49 -7.54
N ARG A 173 -6.87 -15.06 -6.36
CA ARG A 173 -8.20 -15.28 -5.78
C ARG A 173 -8.78 -13.98 -5.23
N PHE A 174 -10.06 -13.78 -5.50
CA PHE A 174 -10.85 -12.67 -4.95
C PHE A 174 -11.93 -13.27 -4.07
N PHE A 175 -11.96 -12.86 -2.81
CA PHE A 175 -12.99 -13.24 -1.85
C PHE A 175 -13.89 -12.03 -1.66
N GLN A 176 -15.14 -12.18 -2.09
CA GLN A 176 -16.16 -11.13 -2.00
C GLN A 176 -17.04 -11.38 -0.78
N ASN A 177 -17.64 -10.32 -0.25
CA ASN A 177 -18.59 -10.39 0.87
C ASN A 177 -17.98 -10.98 2.15
N VAL A 178 -16.73 -10.59 2.45
CA VAL A 178 -16.08 -10.94 3.70
C VAL A 178 -16.59 -10.00 4.81
N SER A 179 -17.57 -10.48 5.56
CA SER A 179 -18.24 -9.73 6.64
C SER A 179 -17.61 -9.95 8.02
N GLY A 180 -17.87 -9.02 8.95
CA GLY A 180 -17.52 -9.19 10.36
C GLY A 180 -16.04 -9.02 10.68
N VAL A 181 -15.30 -8.34 9.80
CA VAL A 181 -13.89 -7.99 9.97
C VAL A 181 -13.73 -6.49 9.85
N ASP A 182 -13.17 -5.86 10.87
CA ASP A 182 -13.13 -4.40 10.94
C ASP A 182 -11.74 -3.81 11.10
N ARG A 183 -10.74 -4.57 11.58
CA ARG A 183 -9.40 -4.03 11.85
C ARG A 183 -8.32 -4.68 11.02
N THR A 184 -8.22 -6.01 11.04
CA THR A 184 -7.09 -6.72 10.45
C THR A 184 -7.52 -7.96 9.70
N MET A 185 -6.78 -8.27 8.64
CA MET A 185 -6.91 -9.50 7.88
C MET A 185 -5.54 -10.16 7.77
N GLU A 186 -5.50 -11.48 7.87
CA GLU A 186 -4.32 -12.31 7.71
C GLU A 186 -4.66 -13.46 6.75
N ALA A 187 -3.76 -13.76 5.83
CA ALA A 187 -3.80 -14.98 5.03
C ALA A 187 -2.68 -15.90 5.51
N ARG A 188 -2.98 -17.19 5.63
CA ARG A 188 -2.00 -18.25 5.90
C ARG A 188 -2.13 -19.34 4.85
N VAL A 189 -1.00 -19.82 4.35
CA VAL A 189 -0.96 -20.96 3.44
C VAL A 189 -0.23 -22.13 4.11
N ARG A 190 -0.72 -23.35 3.89
CA ARG A 190 -0.08 -24.59 4.35
C ARG A 190 -0.20 -25.65 3.28
N ARG A 191 0.82 -26.50 3.11
CA ARG A 191 0.70 -27.64 2.19
C ARG A 191 -0.27 -28.70 2.75
N VAL A 192 -1.15 -29.21 1.90
CA VAL A 192 -2.16 -30.21 2.29
C VAL A 192 -1.53 -31.56 2.63
N ASP A 193 -0.42 -31.89 1.98
CA ASP A 193 0.32 -33.13 2.21
C ASP A 193 1.18 -33.12 3.48
N GLY A 194 1.19 -32.01 4.22
CA GLY A 194 2.06 -31.82 5.39
C GLY A 194 3.54 -31.76 5.04
N GLY A 195 3.88 -31.63 3.76
CA GLY A 195 5.23 -31.39 3.30
C GLY A 195 5.80 -30.10 3.90
N ARG A 196 7.10 -30.09 4.14
CA ARG A 196 7.80 -28.93 4.71
C ARG A 196 7.94 -27.84 3.64
N ASP A 197 7.39 -26.67 3.92
CA ASP A 197 7.76 -25.45 3.19
C ASP A 197 9.17 -25.02 3.62
N VAL A 198 10.02 -24.72 2.64
CA VAL A 198 11.42 -24.32 2.88
C VAL A 198 11.58 -22.86 3.25
N LEU A 199 10.57 -22.00 3.06
CA LEU A 199 10.60 -20.57 3.37
C LEU A 199 9.36 -20.10 4.15
N PRO A 200 9.21 -20.45 5.44
CA PRO A 200 8.00 -20.12 6.21
C PRO A 200 7.73 -18.62 6.41
N ALA A 201 8.65 -17.75 6.01
CA ALA A 201 8.46 -16.30 6.10
C ALA A 201 7.42 -15.78 5.09
N ASP A 202 7.16 -16.51 3.99
CA ASP A 202 6.18 -16.16 2.95
C ASP A 202 4.85 -16.96 3.04
N ASP A 203 4.72 -17.80 4.08
CA ASP A 203 3.50 -18.57 4.39
C ASP A 203 2.38 -17.70 4.99
N ALA A 204 2.66 -16.45 5.35
CA ALA A 204 1.70 -15.53 5.95
C ALA A 204 1.76 -14.13 5.32
N ALA A 205 0.58 -13.52 5.14
CA ALA A 205 0.45 -12.14 4.69
C ALA A 205 -0.60 -11.39 5.50
N PHE A 206 -0.38 -10.10 5.70
CA PHE A 206 -1.10 -9.25 6.66
C PHE A 206 -1.64 -8.00 5.98
N ALA A 207 -2.85 -7.59 6.33
CA ALA A 207 -3.43 -6.35 5.83
C ALA A 207 -4.25 -5.65 6.91
N ARG A 208 -4.17 -4.31 6.95
CA ARG A 208 -5.11 -3.47 7.70
C ARG A 208 -6.40 -3.35 6.90
N VAL A 209 -7.55 -3.57 7.54
CA VAL A 209 -8.84 -3.26 6.93
C VAL A 209 -9.09 -1.75 7.02
N PRO A 210 -9.57 -1.07 5.96
CA PRO A 210 -9.95 0.32 6.06
C PRO A 210 -10.94 0.53 7.21
N GLU A 211 -10.88 1.65 7.93
CA GLU A 211 -11.80 1.89 9.05
C GLU A 211 -13.25 2.04 8.58
N ARG A 212 -14.19 1.51 9.37
CA ARG A 212 -15.63 1.70 9.16
C ARG A 212 -16.09 3.01 9.81
N ARG A 213 -15.64 4.14 9.28
CA ARG A 213 -16.11 5.47 9.73
C ARG A 213 -17.10 6.07 8.75
N ARG A 214 -18.04 6.85 9.27
CA ARG A 214 -18.92 7.65 8.41
C ARG A 214 -18.12 8.78 7.76
N ALA A 215 -18.26 8.95 6.45
CA ALA A 215 -17.68 10.08 5.74
C ALA A 215 -18.59 11.29 5.92
N ARG A 216 -18.04 12.42 6.38
CA ARG A 216 -18.80 13.67 6.48
C ARG A 216 -18.82 14.35 5.13
N VAL A 217 -20.00 14.49 4.56
CA VAL A 217 -20.22 15.06 3.22
C VAL A 217 -21.00 16.35 3.36
N CYS A 218 -20.42 17.46 2.90
CA CYS A 218 -21.14 18.71 2.73
C CYS A 218 -21.69 18.78 1.31
N VAL A 219 -23.00 18.90 1.16
CA VAL A 219 -23.68 19.09 -0.11
C VAL A 219 -24.16 20.54 -0.19
N VAL A 220 -23.83 21.24 -1.28
CA VAL A 220 -24.37 22.56 -1.59
C VAL A 220 -25.25 22.43 -2.84
N SER A 221 -26.57 22.48 -2.67
CA SER A 221 -27.56 22.28 -3.74
C SER A 221 -28.88 22.98 -3.42
N ASP A 222 -29.53 23.55 -4.44
CA ASP A 222 -30.91 24.08 -4.35
C ASP A 222 -31.94 23.00 -4.72
N ALA A 223 -31.91 21.86 -4.02
CA ALA A 223 -32.80 20.69 -4.14
C ALA A 223 -32.62 19.81 -5.40
N ASN A 224 -31.57 18.98 -5.41
CA ASN A 224 -31.38 17.90 -6.37
C ASN A 224 -31.77 16.52 -5.80
N LEU A 225 -33.01 16.08 -6.06
CA LEU A 225 -33.55 14.81 -5.55
C LEU A 225 -32.75 13.58 -6.04
N TYR A 226 -32.14 13.64 -7.23
CA TYR A 226 -31.31 12.54 -7.73
C TYR A 226 -30.02 12.39 -6.93
N LEU A 227 -29.43 13.51 -6.52
CA LEU A 227 -28.27 13.51 -5.64
C LEU A 227 -28.63 12.99 -4.24
N GLN A 228 -29.70 13.52 -3.65
CA GLN A 228 -30.18 13.10 -2.33
C GLN A 228 -30.50 11.59 -2.29
N ALA A 229 -31.26 11.10 -3.28
CA ALA A 229 -31.62 9.68 -3.36
C ALA A 229 -30.40 8.76 -3.49
N ALA A 230 -29.36 9.17 -4.23
CA ALA A 230 -28.14 8.39 -4.37
C ALA A 230 -27.30 8.38 -3.09
N LEU A 231 -27.21 9.50 -2.37
CA LEU A 231 -26.49 9.58 -1.10
C LEU A 231 -27.17 8.77 0.02
N LEU A 232 -28.51 8.69 0.01
CA LEU A 232 -29.27 7.88 0.97
C LEU A 232 -29.03 6.36 0.84
N LEU A 233 -28.44 5.90 -0.27
CA LEU A 233 -28.11 4.47 -0.45
C LEU A 233 -26.93 4.02 0.41
N ASP A 234 -26.08 4.94 0.88
CA ASP A 234 -24.91 4.62 1.71
C ASP A 234 -25.13 5.12 3.16
N GLU A 235 -25.41 4.18 4.07
CA GLU A 235 -25.59 4.44 5.50
C GLU A 235 -24.31 4.93 6.22
N TYR A 236 -23.17 4.93 5.52
CA TYR A 236 -21.89 5.42 6.00
C TYR A 236 -21.60 6.86 5.58
N LEU A 237 -22.60 7.59 5.07
CA LEU A 237 -22.49 9.01 4.83
C LEU A 237 -23.19 9.79 5.94
N ASP A 238 -22.49 10.76 6.51
CA ASP A 238 -23.06 11.80 7.35
C ASP A 238 -23.19 13.07 6.51
N VAL A 239 -24.38 13.27 5.94
CA VAL A 239 -24.64 14.30 4.93
C VAL A 239 -25.22 15.54 5.60
N THR A 240 -24.55 16.68 5.40
CA THR A 240 -25.07 18.01 5.73
C THR A 240 -25.39 18.74 4.44
N GLU A 241 -26.61 19.29 4.33
CA GLU A 241 -27.07 20.00 3.14
C GLU A 241 -27.20 21.50 3.40
N ASN A 242 -26.59 22.30 2.53
CA ASN A 242 -26.76 23.74 2.42
C ASN A 242 -27.34 24.10 1.04
N THR A 243 -28.08 25.19 0.99
CA THR A 243 -28.46 25.85 -0.27
C THR A 243 -27.30 26.65 -0.83
N THR A 244 -27.37 27.00 -2.12
CA THR A 244 -26.34 27.86 -2.74
C THR A 244 -26.23 29.23 -2.09
N ALA A 245 -27.34 29.72 -1.49
CA ALA A 245 -27.39 30.96 -0.73
C ALA A 245 -26.69 30.85 0.64
N GLN A 246 -26.69 29.67 1.27
CA GLN A 246 -25.96 29.40 2.51
C GLN A 246 -24.46 29.17 2.25
N GLY A 247 -24.11 28.67 1.07
CA GLY A 247 -22.71 28.42 0.68
C GLY A 247 -22.13 27.15 1.32
N LEU A 248 -20.80 27.09 1.40
CA LEU A 248 -20.10 25.92 1.96
C LEU A 248 -20.49 25.69 3.43
N CYS A 249 -20.65 24.42 3.82
CA CYS A 249 -20.92 24.04 5.20
C CYS A 249 -19.74 24.41 6.11
N GLU A 250 -20.03 24.80 7.36
CA GLU A 250 -19.02 25.12 8.36
C GLU A 250 -18.54 23.86 9.08
N GLY A 251 -17.22 23.79 9.35
CA GLY A 251 -16.59 22.68 10.07
C GLY A 251 -15.79 21.72 9.19
N PRO A 252 -15.21 20.66 9.78
CA PRO A 252 -14.39 19.70 9.05
C PRO A 252 -15.27 18.69 8.30
N TYR A 253 -15.14 18.66 6.98
CA TYR A 253 -15.75 17.67 6.09
C TYR A 253 -14.70 16.85 5.34
N ASP A 254 -15.05 15.62 4.99
CA ASP A 254 -14.20 14.75 4.18
C ASP A 254 -14.38 15.04 2.69
N VAL A 255 -15.61 15.41 2.27
CA VAL A 255 -15.97 15.66 0.87
C VAL A 255 -16.95 16.83 0.78
N PHE A 256 -16.76 17.69 -0.24
CA PHE A 256 -17.75 18.65 -0.70
C PHE A 256 -18.38 18.19 -2.02
N ILE A 257 -19.70 18.35 -2.16
CA ILE A 257 -20.43 18.13 -3.41
C ILE A 257 -21.16 19.42 -3.76
N LEU A 258 -20.76 20.04 -4.86
CA LEU A 258 -21.29 21.33 -5.30
C LEU A 258 -22.14 21.12 -6.55
N ASP A 259 -23.46 21.30 -6.40
CA ASP A 259 -24.45 21.06 -7.45
C ASP A 259 -24.88 22.36 -8.11
N ALA A 260 -24.61 22.49 -9.41
CA ALA A 260 -24.92 23.66 -10.23
C ALA A 260 -24.47 25.00 -9.61
N TRP A 261 -23.37 24.98 -8.87
CA TRP A 261 -22.86 26.11 -8.11
C TRP A 261 -21.34 26.22 -8.20
N ALA A 262 -20.86 27.47 -8.32
CA ALA A 262 -19.44 27.81 -8.31
C ALA A 262 -19.14 28.54 -6.98
N PRO A 263 -18.25 28.00 -6.13
CA PRO A 263 -17.96 28.59 -4.83
C PRO A 263 -17.15 29.89 -4.98
N PRO A 264 -17.26 30.84 -4.04
CA PRO A 264 -16.47 32.08 -4.08
C PRO A 264 -14.98 31.88 -3.78
N SER A 265 -14.61 30.72 -3.24
CA SER A 265 -13.24 30.32 -2.93
C SER A 265 -13.07 28.81 -3.12
N THR A 266 -11.84 28.34 -3.27
CA THR A 266 -11.56 26.90 -3.36
C THR A 266 -11.97 26.21 -2.06
N PRO A 267 -12.76 25.12 -2.10
CA PRO A 267 -13.12 24.37 -0.91
C PRO A 267 -11.91 23.77 -0.18
N PRO A 268 -11.96 23.61 1.15
CA PRO A 268 -10.81 23.16 1.95
C PRO A 268 -10.60 21.63 1.96
N ALA A 269 -11.38 20.86 1.19
CA ALA A 269 -11.33 19.41 1.15
C ALA A 269 -11.66 18.89 -0.27
N PRO A 270 -11.49 17.58 -0.54
CA PRO A 270 -11.85 16.99 -1.82
C PRO A 270 -13.24 17.39 -2.30
N THR A 271 -13.37 17.76 -3.56
CA THR A 271 -14.63 18.33 -4.08
C THR A 271 -15.11 17.67 -5.37
N LEU A 272 -16.37 17.24 -5.38
CA LEU A 272 -17.11 16.88 -6.58
C LEU A 272 -17.92 18.08 -7.05
N TYR A 273 -17.60 18.57 -8.24
CA TYR A 273 -18.35 19.61 -8.92
C TYR A 273 -19.34 18.98 -9.91
N LEU A 274 -20.63 19.21 -9.74
CA LEU A 274 -21.68 18.78 -10.65
C LEU A 274 -22.17 19.99 -11.46
N ALA A 275 -21.81 20.04 -12.74
CA ALA A 275 -22.20 21.10 -13.66
C ALA A 275 -21.99 22.53 -13.13
N PRO A 276 -20.82 22.88 -12.56
CA PRO A 276 -20.64 24.17 -11.93
C PRO A 276 -20.67 25.30 -12.99
N PRO A 277 -21.64 26.24 -12.95
CA PRO A 277 -21.78 27.25 -13.99
C PRO A 277 -20.63 28.26 -13.91
N PRO A 278 -20.09 28.75 -15.05
CA PRO A 278 -19.17 29.87 -15.03
C PRO A 278 -19.92 31.12 -14.56
N ARG A 279 -19.52 31.68 -13.42
CA ARG A 279 -20.09 32.91 -12.85
C ARG A 279 -18.98 33.83 -12.38
N GLU A 280 -19.22 35.13 -12.47
CA GLU A 280 -18.29 36.15 -11.97
C GLU A 280 -18.06 35.97 -10.46
N GLY A 281 -16.78 35.94 -10.05
CA GLY A 281 -16.38 35.70 -8.66
C GLY A 281 -16.41 34.23 -8.21
N GLY A 282 -16.82 33.29 -9.06
CA GLY A 282 -16.76 31.85 -8.77
C GLY A 282 -15.40 31.25 -9.13
N VAL A 283 -14.88 30.37 -8.27
CA VAL A 283 -13.62 29.64 -8.48
C VAL A 283 -13.92 28.21 -8.93
N LEU A 284 -13.58 27.91 -10.18
CA LEU A 284 -13.67 26.56 -10.76
C LEU A 284 -12.29 25.93 -10.88
N PRO A 285 -12.17 24.60 -10.81
CA PRO A 285 -10.89 23.92 -10.99
C PRO A 285 -10.44 23.84 -12.46
N MET A 286 -11.26 24.34 -13.40
CA MET A 286 -11.00 24.33 -14.84
C MET A 286 -11.64 25.51 -15.54
N GLU A 287 -11.10 25.88 -16.70
CA GLU A 287 -11.63 26.94 -17.55
C GLU A 287 -12.80 26.43 -18.39
N VAL A 288 -13.95 27.11 -18.34
CA VAL A 288 -15.10 26.84 -19.22
C VAL A 288 -14.98 27.73 -20.46
N VAL A 289 -14.94 27.13 -21.65
CA VAL A 289 -14.66 27.82 -22.92
C VAL A 289 -15.81 27.75 -23.92
N GLY A 290 -16.91 27.09 -23.57
CA GLY A 290 -18.10 26.98 -24.41
C GLY A 290 -19.06 25.91 -23.92
N THR A 291 -19.95 25.46 -24.81
CA THR A 291 -20.86 24.34 -24.57
C THR A 291 -20.84 23.34 -25.71
N ILE A 292 -21.28 22.12 -25.41
CA ILE A 292 -21.39 20.99 -26.32
C ILE A 292 -22.83 20.51 -26.28
N GLU A 293 -23.54 20.63 -27.41
CA GLU A 293 -24.89 20.07 -27.53
C GLU A 293 -24.83 18.56 -27.77
N ARG A 294 -25.73 17.86 -27.07
CA ARG A 294 -25.98 16.41 -27.17
C ARG A 294 -24.70 15.57 -27.21
N PRO A 295 -23.81 15.67 -26.20
CA PRO A 295 -22.59 14.89 -26.18
C PRO A 295 -22.89 13.42 -25.91
N TYR A 296 -21.95 12.57 -26.33
CA TYR A 296 -21.95 11.14 -26.03
C TYR A 296 -20.58 10.71 -25.54
N PHE A 297 -20.54 9.61 -24.79
CA PHE A 297 -19.31 9.10 -24.18
C PHE A 297 -18.48 8.26 -25.17
N ASP A 298 -17.74 8.94 -26.06
CA ASP A 298 -16.87 8.34 -27.07
C ASP A 298 -15.70 7.56 -26.44
N THR A 299 -14.99 8.21 -25.51
CA THR A 299 -13.86 7.62 -24.78
C THR A 299 -14.11 7.56 -23.29
N GLN A 300 -13.74 6.43 -22.69
CA GLN A 300 -13.91 6.15 -21.26
C GLN A 300 -12.66 5.43 -20.74
N ASP A 301 -12.06 5.96 -19.70
CA ASP A 301 -11.02 5.27 -18.95
C ASP A 301 -11.66 4.26 -18.00
N ARG A 302 -12.04 3.09 -18.55
CA ARG A 302 -12.71 2.02 -17.79
C ARG A 302 -11.88 1.44 -16.65
N ARG A 303 -10.58 1.74 -16.59
CA ARG A 303 -9.68 1.34 -15.50
C ARG A 303 -9.64 2.38 -14.39
N HIS A 304 -10.20 3.57 -14.62
CA HIS A 304 -10.27 4.62 -13.61
C HIS A 304 -11.22 4.20 -12.47
N PRO A 305 -10.83 4.33 -11.19
CA PRO A 305 -11.66 3.92 -10.05
C PRO A 305 -13.09 4.52 -10.06
N LEU A 306 -13.23 5.77 -10.49
CA LEU A 306 -14.54 6.44 -10.66
C LEU A 306 -15.53 5.69 -11.56
N LEU A 307 -15.05 4.95 -12.56
CA LEU A 307 -15.90 4.20 -13.50
C LEU A 307 -16.01 2.72 -13.16
N GLN A 308 -15.59 2.30 -11.95
CA GLN A 308 -15.69 0.91 -11.54
C GLN A 308 -17.17 0.48 -11.48
N PHE A 309 -17.49 -0.61 -12.18
CA PHE A 309 -18.84 -1.16 -12.32
C PHE A 309 -19.88 -0.22 -12.96
N THR A 310 -19.44 0.88 -13.60
CA THR A 310 -20.33 1.80 -14.31
C THR A 310 -20.26 1.59 -15.83
N ALA A 311 -21.37 1.90 -16.50
CA ALA A 311 -21.43 1.92 -17.95
C ALA A 311 -21.96 3.29 -18.40
N MET A 312 -21.07 4.13 -18.96
CA MET A 312 -21.42 5.49 -19.38
C MET A 312 -21.77 5.58 -20.88
N ARG A 313 -21.44 4.55 -21.67
CA ARG A 313 -21.53 4.58 -23.15
C ARG A 313 -22.89 5.00 -23.68
N ASP A 314 -23.95 4.49 -23.06
CA ASP A 314 -25.32 4.68 -23.54
C ASP A 314 -26.05 5.83 -22.84
N VAL A 315 -25.34 6.64 -22.03
CA VAL A 315 -25.90 7.79 -21.33
C VAL A 315 -26.15 8.91 -22.32
N ASN A 316 -27.36 9.44 -22.30
CA ASN A 316 -27.77 10.58 -23.12
C ASN A 316 -27.71 11.85 -22.28
N VAL A 317 -26.97 12.84 -22.76
CA VAL A 317 -26.82 14.15 -22.14
C VAL A 317 -27.37 15.20 -23.09
N ALA A 318 -28.15 16.17 -22.59
CA ALA A 318 -28.70 17.23 -23.43
C ALA A 318 -27.64 18.27 -23.83
N GLU A 319 -26.83 18.71 -22.86
CA GLU A 319 -25.78 19.70 -23.03
C GLU A 319 -24.68 19.48 -21.98
N ALA A 320 -23.42 19.76 -22.34
CA ALA A 320 -22.29 19.81 -21.43
C ALA A 320 -21.48 21.09 -21.62
N MET A 321 -20.79 21.53 -20.57
CA MET A 321 -19.79 22.58 -20.68
C MET A 321 -18.55 22.05 -21.41
N LEU A 322 -18.06 22.79 -22.39
CA LEU A 322 -16.74 22.57 -22.97
C LEU A 322 -15.72 23.20 -22.03
N VAL A 323 -14.89 22.36 -21.41
CA VAL A 323 -13.86 22.79 -20.46
C VAL A 323 -12.47 22.47 -20.98
N ARG A 324 -11.49 23.28 -20.56
CA ARG A 324 -10.06 23.06 -20.81
C ARG A 324 -9.38 22.56 -19.53
N PRO A 325 -9.00 21.28 -19.45
CA PRO A 325 -8.23 20.75 -18.32
C PRO A 325 -6.83 21.38 -18.25
N GLU A 326 -6.25 21.42 -17.06
CA GLU A 326 -4.87 21.86 -16.83
C GLU A 326 -3.88 20.68 -16.91
N PRO A 327 -2.57 20.93 -17.09
CA PRO A 327 -1.56 19.87 -17.02
C PRO A 327 -1.63 19.10 -15.70
N GLY A 328 -1.73 17.77 -15.79
CA GLY A 328 -1.86 16.87 -14.62
C GLY A 328 -3.30 16.41 -14.36
N ASP A 329 -4.30 17.05 -14.96
CA ASP A 329 -5.68 16.55 -14.95
C ASP A 329 -5.81 15.30 -15.81
N ARG A 330 -6.69 14.38 -15.39
CA ARG A 330 -7.03 13.16 -16.11
C ARG A 330 -8.46 13.25 -16.63
N ILE A 331 -8.60 13.01 -17.93
CA ILE A 331 -9.90 12.90 -18.58
C ILE A 331 -10.41 11.48 -18.35
N VAL A 332 -11.45 11.35 -17.52
CA VAL A 332 -12.03 10.07 -17.12
C VAL A 332 -13.00 9.58 -18.19
N ALA A 333 -13.78 10.50 -18.75
CA ALA A 333 -14.70 10.22 -19.85
C ALA A 333 -14.91 11.48 -20.70
N SER A 334 -15.07 11.31 -22.01
CA SER A 334 -15.18 12.44 -22.94
C SER A 334 -15.97 12.13 -24.20
N ASP A 335 -16.49 13.20 -24.80
CA ASP A 335 -16.88 13.27 -26.21
C ASP A 335 -15.62 13.64 -27.03
N SER A 336 -15.65 13.36 -28.33
CA SER A 336 -14.61 13.81 -29.28
C SER A 336 -14.31 15.32 -29.23
N ARG A 337 -15.29 16.15 -28.86
CA ARG A 337 -15.20 17.61 -28.79
C ARG A 337 -14.64 18.11 -27.45
N GLY A 338 -14.74 17.32 -26.37
CA GLY A 338 -14.30 17.76 -25.05
C GLY A 338 -14.65 16.80 -23.91
N PRO A 339 -14.08 17.03 -22.72
CA PRO A 339 -14.26 16.15 -21.58
C PRO A 339 -15.64 16.29 -20.91
N LEU A 340 -16.17 15.15 -20.44
CA LEU A 340 -17.44 15.06 -19.72
C LEU A 340 -17.24 14.80 -18.23
N ILE A 341 -16.17 14.08 -17.88
CA ILE A 341 -15.74 13.84 -16.50
C ILE A 341 -14.23 14.05 -16.42
N VAL A 342 -13.79 14.93 -15.54
CA VAL A 342 -12.37 15.26 -15.29
C VAL A 342 -12.04 14.99 -13.83
N SER A 343 -10.90 14.36 -13.56
CA SER A 343 -10.31 14.25 -12.23
C SER A 343 -8.97 14.97 -12.18
N GLY A 344 -8.61 15.54 -11.04
CA GLY A 344 -7.36 16.27 -10.88
C GLY A 344 -7.11 16.69 -9.44
N SER A 345 -6.13 17.57 -9.24
CA SER A 345 -5.82 18.16 -7.93
C SER A 345 -5.60 19.67 -8.05
N ARG A 346 -6.15 20.43 -7.11
CA ARG A 346 -5.96 21.89 -6.98
C ARG A 346 -5.68 22.22 -5.53
N ASN A 347 -4.65 23.02 -5.27
CA ASN A 347 -4.24 23.39 -3.90
C ASN A 347 -4.06 22.17 -2.98
N ASN A 348 -3.50 21.07 -3.53
CA ASN A 348 -3.32 19.81 -2.83
C ASN A 348 -4.62 19.12 -2.37
N GLN A 349 -5.77 19.50 -2.94
CA GLN A 349 -7.06 18.84 -2.76
C GLN A 349 -7.48 18.18 -4.08
N PRO A 350 -7.83 16.88 -4.07
CA PRO A 350 -8.35 16.23 -5.25
C PRO A 350 -9.73 16.78 -5.62
N PHE A 351 -10.03 16.84 -6.91
CA PHE A 351 -11.36 17.19 -7.39
C PHE A 351 -11.81 16.24 -8.50
N VAL A 352 -13.12 16.15 -8.64
CA VAL A 352 -13.79 15.56 -9.80
C VAL A 352 -14.81 16.58 -10.30
N ALA A 353 -14.89 16.77 -11.61
CA ALA A 353 -15.93 17.59 -12.20
C ALA A 353 -16.68 16.82 -13.28
N VAL A 354 -18.01 16.84 -13.16
CA VAL A 354 -18.95 16.41 -14.19
C VAL A 354 -19.39 17.67 -14.93
N THR A 355 -19.15 17.74 -16.23
CA THR A 355 -19.31 19.00 -16.99
C THR A 355 -20.75 19.24 -17.49
N PHE A 356 -21.67 18.32 -17.21
CA PHE A 356 -23.07 18.41 -17.60
C PHE A 356 -24.00 18.28 -16.40
N ASP A 357 -25.18 18.89 -16.49
CA ASP A 357 -26.21 18.76 -15.46
C ASP A 357 -26.83 17.37 -15.55
N VAL A 358 -26.74 16.61 -14.45
CA VAL A 358 -27.28 15.25 -14.36
C VAL A 358 -28.81 15.23 -14.56
N ARG A 359 -29.50 16.31 -14.20
CA ARG A 359 -30.96 16.48 -14.40
C ARG A 359 -31.33 16.64 -15.88
N ALA A 360 -30.38 17.09 -16.69
CA ALA A 360 -30.51 17.22 -18.15
C ALA A 360 -29.92 15.99 -18.88
N SER A 361 -29.94 14.82 -18.23
CA SER A 361 -29.44 13.55 -18.77
C SER A 361 -30.31 12.38 -18.31
N ASP A 362 -30.14 11.22 -18.94
CA ASP A 362 -30.73 9.97 -18.44
C ASP A 362 -29.84 9.23 -17.41
N LEU A 363 -28.70 9.81 -17.02
CA LEU A 363 -27.76 9.21 -16.07
C LEU A 363 -28.41 8.88 -14.72
N PRO A 364 -29.20 9.77 -14.08
CA PRO A 364 -29.84 9.46 -12.81
C PRO A 364 -30.79 8.26 -12.82
N MET A 365 -31.27 7.86 -13.99
CA MET A 365 -32.17 6.71 -14.18
C MET A 365 -31.42 5.39 -14.33
N ARG A 366 -30.08 5.42 -14.26
CA ARG A 366 -29.20 4.26 -14.46
C ARG A 366 -28.44 3.97 -13.18
N VAL A 367 -28.09 2.70 -13.00
CA VAL A 367 -27.23 2.24 -11.88
C VAL A 367 -25.86 2.94 -11.89
N ALA A 368 -25.41 3.44 -13.05
CA ALA A 368 -24.18 4.19 -13.19
C ALA A 368 -24.15 5.49 -12.34
N TRP A 369 -25.29 6.12 -12.07
CA TRP A 369 -25.35 7.36 -11.28
C TRP A 369 -24.91 7.17 -9.82
N PRO A 370 -25.62 6.36 -9.01
CA PRO A 370 -25.22 6.16 -7.61
C PRO A 370 -23.81 5.57 -7.51
N LEU A 371 -23.40 4.69 -8.42
CA LEU A 371 -22.03 4.16 -8.44
C LEU A 371 -20.97 5.23 -8.71
N LEU A 372 -21.18 6.13 -9.68
CA LEU A 372 -20.23 7.22 -9.97
C LEU A 372 -20.06 8.12 -8.73
N LEU A 373 -21.16 8.45 -8.07
CA LEU A 373 -21.17 9.29 -6.88
C LEU A 373 -20.41 8.63 -5.71
N LEU A 374 -20.75 7.37 -5.39
CA LEU A 374 -20.14 6.63 -4.29
C LEU A 374 -18.66 6.31 -4.55
N ASN A 375 -18.31 5.90 -5.78
CA ASN A 375 -16.91 5.71 -6.16
C ASN A 375 -16.10 7.01 -6.03
N THR A 376 -16.71 8.17 -6.34
CA THR A 376 -16.05 9.48 -6.18
C THR A 376 -15.77 9.78 -4.71
N ILE A 377 -16.76 9.60 -3.84
CA ILE A 377 -16.62 9.80 -2.40
C ILE A 377 -15.57 8.85 -1.82
N ASP A 378 -15.60 7.58 -2.21
CA ASP A 378 -14.65 6.57 -1.73
C ASP A 378 -13.21 6.88 -2.16
N VAL A 379 -12.98 7.31 -3.41
CA VAL A 379 -11.66 7.75 -3.86
C VAL A 379 -11.16 8.91 -3.00
N PHE A 380 -11.99 9.92 -2.76
CA PHE A 380 -11.61 11.06 -1.92
C PHE A 380 -11.30 10.68 -0.47
N VAL A 381 -12.11 9.81 0.14
CA VAL A 381 -11.93 9.39 1.53
C VAL A 381 -10.69 8.50 1.68
N GLN A 382 -10.47 7.57 0.75
CA GLN A 382 -9.32 6.65 0.79
C GLN A 382 -7.99 7.38 0.54
N GLU A 383 -7.93 8.30 -0.42
CA GLU A 383 -6.74 9.13 -0.66
C GLU A 383 -6.43 10.02 0.54
N ARG A 384 -7.45 10.65 1.14
CA ARG A 384 -7.28 11.51 2.32
C ARG A 384 -6.84 10.72 3.55
N ALA A 385 -7.30 9.48 3.71
CA ALA A 385 -6.89 8.61 4.81
C ALA A 385 -5.46 8.07 4.66
N GLY A 386 -4.79 8.30 3.52
CA GLY A 386 -3.47 7.73 3.25
C GLY A 386 -3.47 6.21 3.43
N TYR A 387 -4.58 5.55 3.09
CA TYR A 387 -4.77 4.14 3.38
C TYR A 387 -3.71 3.30 2.63
N VAL A 388 -2.95 2.55 3.42
CA VAL A 388 -2.00 1.55 2.94
C VAL A 388 -2.44 0.24 3.57
N SER A 389 -2.78 -0.74 2.74
CA SER A 389 -3.20 -2.07 3.22
C SER A 389 -2.06 -2.75 3.98
N SER A 390 -0.83 -2.61 3.47
CA SER A 390 0.39 -3.10 4.10
C SER A 390 1.63 -2.39 3.55
N TYR A 391 2.65 -2.22 4.38
CA TYR A 391 3.98 -1.78 3.95
C TYR A 391 4.85 -2.98 3.53
N ALA A 392 5.90 -2.73 2.75
CA ALA A 392 6.93 -3.72 2.43
C ALA A 392 8.08 -3.62 3.43
N THR A 393 8.51 -4.74 4.01
CA THR A 393 9.71 -4.78 4.88
C THR A 393 10.96 -4.37 4.10
N GLY A 394 11.93 -3.76 4.80
CA GLY A 394 13.17 -3.26 4.19
C GLY A 394 13.04 -1.89 3.52
N ASP A 395 11.81 -1.42 3.28
CA ASP A 395 11.54 -0.03 2.91
C ASP A 395 11.46 0.88 4.14
N THR A 396 11.73 2.17 3.93
CA THR A 396 11.44 3.20 4.93
C THR A 396 9.97 3.62 4.85
N TRP A 397 9.21 3.28 5.88
CA TRP A 397 7.79 3.60 6.01
C TRP A 397 7.62 5.03 6.47
N ARG A 398 6.59 5.70 5.92
CA ARG A 398 6.16 7.04 6.30
C ARG A 398 4.70 6.99 6.68
N ILE A 399 4.45 6.68 7.94
CA ILE A 399 3.13 6.37 8.48
C ILE A 399 2.46 7.69 8.89
N PRO A 400 1.26 8.04 8.36
CA PRO A 400 0.55 9.26 8.77
C PRO A 400 0.27 9.26 10.27
N VAL A 401 0.48 10.40 10.92
CA VAL A 401 0.18 10.63 12.34
C VAL A 401 -0.37 12.05 12.52
N PRO A 402 -1.08 12.37 13.63
CA PRO A 402 -1.48 13.73 13.94
C PRO A 402 -0.30 14.71 13.85
N ALA A 403 -0.52 15.87 13.22
CA ALA A 403 0.53 16.81 12.87
C ALA A 403 1.19 17.47 14.09
N GLU A 404 0.55 17.41 15.25
CA GLU A 404 1.00 17.98 16.51
C GLU A 404 2.06 17.11 17.21
N LEU A 405 2.24 15.86 16.79
CA LEU A 405 3.19 14.93 17.39
C LEU A 405 4.61 15.14 16.85
N THR A 406 5.60 15.01 17.74
CA THR A 406 7.03 15.04 17.40
C THR A 406 7.70 13.68 17.51
N SER A 407 7.07 12.73 18.20
CA SER A 407 7.49 11.34 18.29
C SER A 407 6.28 10.40 18.40
N ALA A 408 6.50 9.14 18.08
CA ALA A 408 5.56 8.04 18.27
C ALA A 408 6.31 6.80 18.78
N THR A 409 5.58 5.83 19.35
CA THR A 409 6.15 4.53 19.72
C THR A 409 5.62 3.46 18.78
N VAL A 410 6.51 2.75 18.11
CA VAL A 410 6.19 1.59 17.27
C VAL A 410 6.49 0.32 18.06
N VAL A 411 5.53 -0.59 18.11
CA VAL A 411 5.67 -1.94 18.66
C VAL A 411 5.69 -2.90 17.48
N ASP A 412 6.77 -3.68 17.36
CA ASP A 412 6.90 -4.66 16.29
C ASP A 412 6.11 -5.96 16.57
N PRO A 413 5.98 -6.88 15.59
CA PRO A 413 5.21 -8.12 15.77
C PRO A 413 5.72 -9.03 16.89
N GLN A 414 6.94 -8.81 17.38
CA GLN A 414 7.54 -9.54 18.50
C GLN A 414 7.33 -8.83 19.85
N GLY A 415 6.70 -7.65 19.85
CA GLY A 415 6.44 -6.85 21.04
C GLY A 415 7.58 -5.89 21.41
N THR A 416 8.60 -5.74 20.56
CA THR A 416 9.71 -4.81 20.83
C THR A 416 9.26 -3.39 20.53
N GLU A 417 9.39 -2.51 21.52
CA GLU A 417 9.03 -1.10 21.41
C GLU A 417 10.21 -0.25 20.93
N ARG A 418 9.94 0.67 20.01
CA ARG A 418 10.92 1.65 19.51
C ARG A 418 10.28 3.03 19.38
N VAL A 419 10.94 4.05 19.91
CA VAL A 419 10.53 5.44 19.71
C VAL A 419 11.02 5.90 18.34
N VAL A 420 10.13 6.48 17.55
CA VAL A 420 10.42 6.98 16.19
C VAL A 420 10.15 8.48 16.10
N SER A 421 10.90 9.16 15.24
CA SER A 421 10.69 10.57 14.96
C SER A 421 9.48 10.78 14.06
N VAL A 422 8.77 11.90 14.30
CA VAL A 422 7.70 12.37 13.43
C VAL A 422 8.20 13.59 12.66
N GLU A 423 8.13 13.51 11.33
CA GLU A 423 8.54 14.55 10.40
C GLU A 423 7.35 14.90 9.49
N SER A 424 6.92 16.16 9.52
CA SER A 424 5.82 16.66 8.68
C SER A 424 4.53 15.82 8.78
N GLY A 425 4.14 15.45 10.01
CA GLY A 425 2.94 14.62 10.26
C GLY A 425 3.09 13.16 9.84
N ARG A 426 4.33 12.66 9.73
CA ARG A 426 4.59 11.25 9.41
C ARG A 426 5.66 10.66 10.33
N ALA A 427 5.34 9.54 10.96
CA ALA A 427 6.32 8.71 11.66
C ALA A 427 7.20 7.98 10.64
N VAL A 428 8.52 8.04 10.82
CA VAL A 428 9.49 7.40 9.92
C VAL A 428 10.06 6.16 10.60
N TYR A 429 9.88 4.99 9.97
CA TYR A 429 10.35 3.72 10.53
C TYR A 429 10.76 2.74 9.42
N ALA A 430 11.86 2.02 9.61
CA ALA A 430 12.30 0.96 8.72
C ALA A 430 12.03 -0.39 9.39
N GLY A 431 10.94 -1.05 9.00
CA GLY A 431 10.55 -2.30 9.61
C GLY A 431 11.17 -3.51 8.94
N ARG A 432 11.47 -4.52 9.77
CA ARG A 432 12.25 -5.70 9.39
C ARG A 432 11.51 -7.01 9.51
N LEU A 433 10.28 -7.00 10.02
CA LEU A 433 9.48 -8.20 10.25
C LEU A 433 8.16 -8.04 9.51
N ALA A 434 7.67 -9.13 8.93
CA ALA A 434 6.30 -9.20 8.45
C ALA A 434 5.37 -9.43 9.65
N GLY A 435 4.18 -8.85 9.60
CA GLY A 435 3.19 -8.96 10.68
C GLY A 435 2.42 -7.68 10.95
N PHE A 436 1.65 -7.69 12.03
CA PHE A 436 0.99 -6.51 12.55
C PHE A 436 1.91 -5.75 13.49
N TYR A 437 1.97 -4.44 13.27
CA TYR A 437 2.64 -3.48 14.13
C TYR A 437 1.60 -2.62 14.84
N GLU A 438 1.92 -2.17 16.04
CA GLU A 438 1.14 -1.16 16.75
C GLU A 438 1.90 0.16 16.80
N MET A 439 1.20 1.26 16.56
CA MET A 439 1.72 2.61 16.69
C MET A 439 0.95 3.33 17.79
N ARG A 440 1.64 3.66 18.88
CA ARG A 440 1.08 4.41 19.99
C ARG A 440 1.33 5.90 19.78
N LEU A 441 0.24 6.65 19.69
CA LEU A 441 0.15 8.08 19.39
C LEU A 441 -0.50 8.80 20.58
N GLY A 442 0.28 9.02 21.64
CA GLY A 442 -0.25 9.51 22.91
C GLY A 442 -1.26 8.51 23.51
N ASP A 443 -2.53 8.90 23.60
CA ASP A 443 -3.62 8.07 24.15
C ASP A 443 -4.27 7.13 23.11
N THR A 444 -3.89 7.27 21.83
CA THR A 444 -4.46 6.46 20.75
C THR A 444 -3.47 5.39 20.30
N THR A 445 -3.98 4.24 19.86
CA THR A 445 -3.16 3.17 19.29
C THR A 445 -3.74 2.78 17.94
N GLU A 446 -2.91 2.81 16.91
CA GLU A 446 -3.26 2.37 15.57
C GLU A 446 -2.52 1.09 15.21
N THR A 447 -3.17 0.20 14.46
CA THR A 447 -2.56 -1.03 13.96
C THR A 447 -2.27 -0.86 12.48
N PHE A 448 -1.10 -1.27 12.02
CA PHE A 448 -0.79 -1.35 10.60
C PHE A 448 -0.09 -2.68 10.28
N ALA A 449 -0.03 -3.04 9.00
CA ALA A 449 0.52 -4.31 8.56
C ALA A 449 1.79 -4.10 7.72
N ALA A 450 2.70 -5.07 7.78
CA ALA A 450 3.83 -5.17 6.88
C ALA A 450 3.97 -6.59 6.34
N ASN A 451 4.33 -6.70 5.06
CA ASN A 451 4.59 -7.95 4.34
C ASN A 451 6.02 -7.96 3.81
N LEU A 452 6.49 -9.13 3.40
CA LEU A 452 7.80 -9.27 2.78
C LEU A 452 7.97 -8.29 1.61
N GLY A 453 8.99 -7.44 1.69
CA GLY A 453 9.44 -6.64 0.56
C GLY A 453 10.15 -7.50 -0.47
N ALA A 454 10.03 -7.08 -1.75
CA ALA A 454 10.71 -7.71 -2.87
C ALA A 454 12.23 -7.47 -2.87
#